data_AF-A0A954CDP9-F1
#
_entry.id   AF-A0A954CDP9-F1
#
_cell.length_a   1.000
_cell.length_b   1.000
_cell.length_c   1.000
_cell.angle_alpha   90.00
_cell.angle_beta   90.00
_cell.angle_gamma   90.00
#
_symmetry.space_group_name_H-M   'P 1'
#
loop_
_entity.id
_entity.type
_entity.pdbx_description
1 polymer ?
#
loop_
_entity_poly.entity_id
_entity_poly.type
_entity_poly.pdbx_seq_one_letter_code
_entity_poly.pdbx_strand_id
1 'polypeptide(L)' 'LHTAESMFHDHAPANAHGLANCWIYRRHDQQGFGATMHPGDMPACDFTFTSMADLVKAHQADLAG' A
#
# COMPACT_ATOMS: atom_id res chain seq x y z
N LEU A 1 5.16 9.33 -4.23
CA LEU A 1 4.73 7.96 -3.89
C LEU A 1 4.50 7.87 -2.39
N HIS A 2 3.27 7.67 -1.97
CA HIS A 2 2.90 7.46 -0.59
C HIS A 2 2.91 5.95 -0.31
N THR A 3 3.81 5.49 0.56
CA THR A 3 4.04 4.07 0.83
C THR A 3 3.69 3.75 2.27
N ALA A 4 2.69 2.92 2.49
CA ALA A 4 2.15 2.65 3.82
C ALA A 4 1.43 1.30 3.90
N GLU A 5 0.93 0.94 5.08
CA GLU A 5 0.15 -0.28 5.31
C GLU A 5 -1.33 0.00 5.61
N SER A 6 -1.65 1.11 6.31
CA SER A 6 -3.02 1.38 6.75
C SER A 6 -3.87 1.95 5.63
N MET A 7 -4.97 1.26 5.30
CA MET A 7 -5.93 1.82 4.35
C MET A 7 -6.60 3.10 4.87
N PHE A 8 -6.91 3.15 6.17
CA PHE A 8 -7.64 4.27 6.76
C PHE A 8 -6.74 5.49 7.03
N HIS A 9 -5.61 5.31 7.73
CA HIS A 9 -4.80 6.45 8.17
C HIS A 9 -3.90 7.02 7.06
N ASP A 10 -3.55 6.19 6.07
CA ASP A 10 -2.52 6.50 5.10
C ASP A 10 -3.12 6.63 3.69
N HIS A 11 -3.68 5.55 3.15
CA HIS A 11 -4.09 5.50 1.75
C HIS A 11 -5.33 6.35 1.42
N ALA A 12 -6.35 6.39 2.28
CA ALA A 12 -7.53 7.24 2.08
C ALA A 12 -7.16 8.74 2.02
N PRO A 13 -6.41 9.31 2.99
CA PRO A 13 -5.92 10.69 2.87
C PRO A 13 -5.01 10.92 1.67
N ALA A 14 -4.13 9.97 1.34
CA ALA A 14 -3.23 10.10 0.19
C ALA A 14 -3.99 10.16 -1.15
N ASN A 15 -5.05 9.36 -1.31
CA ASN A 15 -5.98 9.47 -2.44
C ASN A 15 -6.65 10.85 -2.49
N ALA A 16 -7.14 11.36 -1.35
CA ALA A 16 -7.79 12.67 -1.28
C ALA A 16 -6.85 13.84 -1.66
N HIS A 17 -5.53 13.65 -1.52
CA HIS A 17 -4.50 14.60 -1.92
C HIS A 17 -3.86 14.32 -3.29
N GLY A 18 -4.38 13.34 -4.05
CA GLY A 18 -3.89 13.03 -5.41
C GLY A 18 -2.48 12.43 -5.44
N LEU A 19 -2.02 11.80 -4.37
CA LEU A 19 -0.74 11.12 -4.33
C LEU A 19 -0.86 9.72 -4.94
N ALA A 20 0.17 9.28 -5.67
CA ALA A 20 0.30 7.87 -6.03
C ALA A 20 0.51 7.02 -4.77
N ASN A 21 -0.17 5.89 -4.67
CA ASN A 21 -0.25 5.02 -3.50
C ASN A 21 0.46 3.68 -3.73
N CYS A 22 1.34 3.30 -2.81
CA CYS A 22 1.99 1.99 -2.76
C CYS A 22 1.62 1.28 -1.45
N TRP A 23 0.78 0.28 -1.54
CA TRP A 23 0.37 -0.49 -0.38
C TRP A 23 1.37 -1.59 -0.05
N ILE A 24 1.86 -1.57 1.19
CA ILE A 24 2.68 -2.64 1.77
C ILE A 24 1.75 -3.55 2.59
N TYR A 25 1.10 -4.49 1.92
CA TYR A 25 0.09 -5.40 2.49
C TYR A 25 0.75 -6.51 3.32
N ARG A 26 1.32 -6.15 4.48
CA ARG A 26 2.09 -7.08 5.33
C ARG A 26 1.27 -8.29 5.78
N ARG A 27 -0.02 -8.08 6.04
CA ARG A 27 -0.96 -9.09 6.56
C ARG A 27 -1.80 -9.73 5.44
N HIS A 28 -1.25 -9.83 4.22
CA HIS A 28 -1.97 -10.34 3.05
C HIS A 28 -2.58 -11.74 3.19
N ASP A 29 -2.07 -12.54 4.13
CA ASP A 29 -2.50 -13.90 4.45
C ASP A 29 -3.45 -13.97 5.66
N GLN A 30 -3.83 -12.82 6.22
CA GLN A 30 -4.70 -12.72 7.41
C GLN A 30 -5.96 -11.93 7.08
N GLN A 31 -7.08 -12.36 7.65
CA GLN A 31 -8.35 -11.66 7.49
C GLN A 31 -8.44 -10.42 8.39
N GLY A 32 -9.10 -9.38 7.89
CA GLY A 32 -9.39 -8.14 8.62
C GLY A 32 -8.27 -7.10 8.54
N PHE A 33 -8.51 -5.96 9.18
CA PHE A 33 -7.65 -4.76 9.12
C PHE A 33 -6.64 -4.66 10.26
N GLY A 34 -6.48 -5.74 11.03
CA GLY A 34 -5.65 -5.74 12.23
C GLY A 34 -6.11 -4.71 13.26
N ALA A 35 -5.22 -3.79 13.64
CA ALA A 35 -5.51 -2.70 14.58
C ALA A 35 -6.08 -1.44 13.89
N THR A 36 -6.27 -1.48 12.57
CA THR A 36 -6.76 -0.34 11.80
C THR A 36 -8.27 -0.46 11.54
N MET A 37 -8.95 0.69 11.44
CA MET A 37 -10.39 0.71 11.16
C MET A 37 -10.65 0.30 9.71
N HIS A 38 -11.84 -0.28 9.47
CA HIS A 38 -12.33 -0.48 8.11
C HIS A 38 -12.43 0.89 7.43
N PRO A 39 -11.86 1.10 6.24
CA PRO A 39 -11.81 2.42 5.60
C PRO A 39 -13.15 2.93 5.05
N GLY A 40 -14.26 2.21 5.30
CA GLY A 40 -15.47 2.34 4.50
C GLY A 40 -15.21 1.85 3.08
N ASP A 41 -15.03 2.77 2.13
CA ASP A 41 -14.60 2.46 0.78
C ASP A 41 -13.11 2.11 0.74
N MET A 42 -12.75 1.10 -0.05
CA MET A 42 -11.36 0.69 -0.17
C MET A 42 -10.57 1.74 -1.00
N PRO A 43 -9.51 2.37 -0.45
CA PRO A 43 -8.67 3.29 -1.19
C PRO A 43 -8.03 2.64 -2.42
N ALA A 44 -7.87 3.40 -3.48
CA ALA A 44 -7.14 2.98 -4.67
C ALA A 44 -5.63 2.91 -4.38
N CYS A 45 -4.99 1.85 -4.87
CA CYS A 45 -3.55 1.66 -4.80
C CYS A 45 -2.99 1.44 -6.20
N ASP A 46 -1.95 2.19 -6.55
CA ASP A 46 -1.24 2.07 -7.84
C ASP A 46 -0.27 0.89 -7.82
N PHE A 47 0.29 0.59 -6.64
CA PHE A 47 1.20 -0.53 -6.42
C PHE A 47 0.83 -1.28 -5.15
N THR A 48 1.06 -2.59 -5.16
CA THR A 48 0.86 -3.45 -3.99
C THR A 48 2.01 -4.43 -3.87
N PHE A 49 2.64 -4.45 -2.69
CA PHE A 49 3.69 -5.39 -2.32
C PHE A 49 3.39 -5.95 -0.94
N THR A 50 3.82 -7.18 -0.65
CA THR A 50 3.63 -7.78 0.68
C THR A 50 4.73 -7.36 1.67
N SER A 51 5.82 -6.76 1.17
CA SER A 51 6.91 -6.27 1.99
C SER A 51 7.65 -5.09 1.32
N MET A 52 8.38 -4.31 2.13
CA MET A 52 9.29 -3.28 1.61
C MET A 52 10.42 -3.91 0.76
N ALA A 53 10.84 -5.14 1.08
CA ALA A 53 11.86 -5.83 0.32
C ALA A 53 11.38 -6.16 -1.09
N ASP A 54 10.10 -6.52 -1.27
CA ASP A 54 9.55 -6.81 -2.59
C ASP A 54 9.35 -5.55 -3.44
N LEU A 55 9.00 -4.42 -2.82
CA LEU A 55 9.04 -3.11 -3.49
C LEU A 55 10.46 -2.81 -4.02
N VAL A 56 11.50 -3.01 -3.20
CA VAL A 56 12.89 -2.77 -3.61
C VAL A 56 13.30 -3.71 -4.75
N LYS A 57 12.95 -5.00 -4.69
CA LYS A 57 13.22 -5.95 -5.77
C LYS A 57 12.56 -5.53 -7.07
N ALA A 58 11.31 -5.08 -7.03
CA ALA A 58 10.58 -4.62 -8.21
C ALA A 58 11.25 -3.39 -8.83
N HIS A 59 11.64 -2.41 -8.02
CA HIS A 59 12.40 -1.24 -8.47
C HIS A 59 13.75 -1.63 -9.11
N GLN A 60 14.48 -2.57 -8.51
CA GLN A 60 15.74 -3.07 -9.08
C GLN A 60 15.54 -3.77 -10.42
N ALA A 61 14.46 -4.54 -10.57
CA ALA A 61 14.13 -5.21 -11.82
C ALA A 61 13.74 -4.21 -12.93
N ASP A 62 12.98 -3.16 -12.58
CA ASP A 62 12.60 -2.08 -13.50
C ASP A 62 13.83 -1.33 -14.04
N LEU A 63 14.81 -1.04 -13.17
CA LEU A 63 16.07 -0.42 -13.58
C LEU A 63 16.99 -1.31 -14.46
N ALA A 64 16.75 -2.62 -14.48
CA ALA A 64 17.54 -3.57 -15.27
C ALA A 64 16.96 -3.82 -16.67
N GLY A 65 15.76 -3.32 -16.96
CA GLY A 65 15.11 -3.32 -18.27
C GLY A 65 15.44 -2.08 -19.10
#